data_AF-A0AAE0W0M1-F1
#
_entry.id   AF-A0AAE0W0M1-F1
#
_cell.length_a   1.000
_cell.length_b   1.000
_cell.length_c   1.000
_cell.angle_alpha   90.00
_cell.angle_beta   90.00
_cell.angle_gamma   90.00
#
_symmetry.space_group_name_H-M   'P 1'
#
loop_
_entity.id
_entity.type
_entity.pdbx_description
1 polymer ?
#
loop_
_entity_poly.entity_id
_entity_poly.type
_entity_poly.pdbx_seq_one_letter_code
_entity_poly.pdbx_strand_id
1 'polypeptide(L)'
;MQKGCTACHGANAQGNRALNAPALAGLEATYVLRQLQNFKLQNRGHHAQDLTGKIMIGSAQVLKDEDMQAIAEYLSQLPLLSHKSTIAGNPQKGKELFTVCASCHGEQGLGNKDLNAPPLAGLQDWYIVSQLEKFKSGIRGGDAEKEPIGITMPPMAQTLADKKASHDVAQYILSLNHEDRELYEKNPGKQVFTAGPEKKRAEHKIPYHQVDFLHDVPLRVIARFGKTKLSIRDVMSLKNGSVCVFDKSVGEPIDIVIGGKVMARGEIVIVNERFGVRLSVTVYLNPVLPSERYLILLTHVMHTETLKYSFASDNTSGICPEVMKRISEANSGFYPAYGNDELTQKVCNYFREIFDTDCDVFFVFNGTAANSLSLAGLCQSYNSVVCHKLAHIETDECGAPEFFSNGAKLLTTDGKNGKLEYGQTEDIISKRQDIHYPVPKVISITQSTEVGTVYSPDEIKQLALLAKNYNMYLHMDGTRFANALAFYGCQPAELSWRCGVDVLCLGGTKNGMPYGEAVIFFNKKPAEYFAYRCKQSGQLASKMRYISAGWLGLLENDTWLNNARKSNEMARYLRDRLPVYDGLEIISLWNRMRCLLKSRKKPLKN
;
A
#
# COMPACT_ATOMS: atom_id res chain seq x y z
N MET A 1 28.73 -23.52 -4.86
CA MET A 1 28.85 -23.86 -3.42
C MET A 1 30.23 -24.46 -3.17
N GLN A 2 31.12 -23.75 -2.47
CA GLN A 2 32.39 -24.31 -1.99
C GLN A 2 32.14 -25.53 -1.09
N LYS A 3 33.10 -26.46 -1.03
CA LYS A 3 33.10 -27.70 -0.21
C LYS A 3 32.81 -27.50 1.30
N GLY A 4 32.78 -26.26 1.81
CA GLY A 4 32.64 -25.96 3.25
C GLY A 4 31.23 -26.11 3.81
N CYS A 5 30.21 -25.55 3.15
CA CYS A 5 28.84 -25.55 3.70
C CYS A 5 28.17 -26.93 3.66
N THR A 6 28.46 -27.71 2.61
CA THR A 6 27.87 -29.04 2.40
C THR A 6 28.34 -30.07 3.42
N ALA A 7 29.52 -29.89 4.01
CA ALA A 7 30.05 -30.77 5.05
C ALA A 7 29.17 -30.77 6.33
N CYS A 8 28.60 -29.61 6.67
CA CYS A 8 27.72 -29.48 7.84
C CYS A 8 26.24 -29.60 7.46
N HIS A 9 25.80 -28.92 6.39
CA HIS A 9 24.38 -28.81 6.05
C HIS A 9 23.91 -29.87 5.04
N GLY A 10 24.80 -30.73 4.55
CA GLY A 10 24.49 -31.75 3.56
C GLY A 10 24.49 -31.24 2.12
N ALA A 11 24.51 -32.16 1.16
CA ALA A 11 24.61 -31.85 -0.26
C ALA A 11 23.44 -31.01 -0.81
N ASN A 12 22.25 -31.19 -0.25
CA ASN A 12 21.03 -30.48 -0.62
C ASN A 12 20.64 -29.43 0.43
N ALA A 13 21.58 -29.02 1.29
CA ALA A 13 21.32 -28.13 2.41
C ALA A 13 20.17 -28.59 3.34
N GLN A 14 19.98 -29.91 3.46
CA GLN A 14 18.92 -30.53 4.24
C GLN A 14 19.15 -30.50 5.76
N GLY A 15 20.31 -30.03 6.19
CA GLY A 15 20.73 -30.04 7.59
C GLY A 15 21.20 -31.41 8.07
N ASN A 16 21.94 -31.40 9.16
CA ASN A 16 22.44 -32.58 9.84
C ASN A 16 22.32 -32.39 11.36
N ARG A 17 21.34 -33.09 11.96
CA ARG A 17 21.10 -33.03 13.41
C ARG A 17 22.32 -33.47 14.23
N ALA A 18 23.08 -34.47 13.78
CA ALA A 18 24.26 -34.95 14.51
C ALA A 18 25.36 -33.87 14.61
N LEU A 19 25.38 -32.92 13.67
CA LEU A 19 26.30 -31.79 13.65
C LEU A 19 25.67 -30.50 14.21
N ASN A 20 24.43 -30.56 14.71
CA ASN A 20 23.61 -29.40 15.07
C ASN A 20 23.50 -28.34 13.95
N ALA A 21 23.54 -28.81 12.69
CA ALA A 21 23.43 -27.97 11.51
C ALA A 21 21.98 -28.02 10.99
N PRO A 22 21.23 -26.91 10.98
CA PRO A 22 19.85 -26.92 10.50
C PRO A 22 19.76 -27.04 8.99
N ALA A 23 18.56 -27.36 8.50
CA ALA A 23 18.22 -27.19 7.10
C ALA A 23 18.34 -25.71 6.68
N LEU A 24 18.90 -25.48 5.49
CA LEU A 24 19.00 -24.15 4.88
C LEU A 24 18.31 -24.08 3.51
N ALA A 25 17.92 -25.22 2.95
CA ALA A 25 17.24 -25.31 1.66
C ALA A 25 15.93 -24.50 1.67
N GLY A 26 15.76 -23.63 0.68
CA GLY A 26 14.57 -22.83 0.51
C GLY A 26 14.41 -21.66 1.48
N LEU A 27 15.44 -21.36 2.28
CA LEU A 27 15.48 -20.12 3.05
C LEU A 27 15.68 -18.91 2.13
N GLU A 28 14.97 -17.83 2.43
CA GLU A 28 15.05 -16.58 1.68
C GLU A 28 16.47 -15.99 1.64
N ALA A 29 16.90 -15.56 0.45
CA ALA A 29 18.26 -15.05 0.23
C ALA A 29 18.56 -13.85 1.14
N THR A 30 17.61 -12.92 1.30
CA THR A 30 17.78 -11.74 2.16
C THR A 30 17.93 -12.12 3.64
N TYR A 31 17.23 -13.17 4.09
CA TYR A 31 17.39 -13.70 5.44
C TYR A 31 18.75 -14.36 5.62
N VAL A 32 19.15 -15.25 4.71
CA VAL A 32 20.43 -15.98 4.78
C VAL A 32 21.60 -15.02 4.76
N LEU A 33 21.61 -14.05 3.83
CA LEU A 33 22.65 -13.03 3.74
C LEU A 33 22.77 -12.25 5.06
N ARG A 34 21.65 -11.79 5.61
CA ARG A 34 21.61 -11.10 6.90
C ARG A 34 22.14 -11.97 8.04
N GLN A 35 21.80 -13.26 8.08
CA GLN A 35 22.32 -14.15 9.13
C GLN A 35 23.83 -14.36 9.01
N LEU A 36 24.35 -14.54 7.79
CA LEU A 36 25.79 -14.66 7.57
C LEU A 36 26.54 -13.38 7.98
N GLN A 37 26.01 -12.21 7.63
CA GLN A 37 26.55 -10.92 8.09
C GLN A 37 26.52 -10.80 9.62
N ASN A 38 25.43 -11.20 10.26
CA ASN A 38 25.32 -11.18 11.72
C ASN A 38 26.34 -12.12 12.39
N PHE A 39 26.63 -13.29 11.81
CA PHE A 39 27.69 -14.15 12.32
C PHE A 39 29.09 -13.56 12.07
N LYS A 40 29.34 -13.01 10.88
CA LYS A 40 30.63 -12.36 10.53
C LYS A 40 30.96 -11.20 11.47
N LEU A 41 29.98 -10.36 11.77
CA LEU A 41 30.09 -9.24 12.72
C LEU A 41 29.98 -9.65 14.18
N GLN A 42 29.78 -10.95 14.47
CA GLN A 42 29.52 -11.49 15.81
C GLN A 42 28.28 -10.90 16.50
N ASN A 43 27.39 -10.27 15.76
CA ASN A 43 26.08 -9.85 16.27
C ASN A 43 25.25 -11.07 16.71
N ARG A 44 25.42 -12.21 16.02
CA ARG A 44 24.86 -13.51 16.41
C ARG A 44 25.98 -14.49 16.74
N GLY A 45 25.77 -15.34 17.75
CA GLY A 45 26.73 -16.35 18.17
C GLY A 45 27.80 -15.88 19.17
N HIS A 46 27.81 -14.60 19.57
CA HIS A 46 28.77 -14.09 20.56
C HIS A 46 28.49 -14.57 21.99
N HIS A 47 27.23 -14.88 22.31
CA HIS A 47 26.84 -15.29 23.65
C HIS A 47 27.60 -16.56 24.09
N ALA A 48 28.06 -16.61 25.34
CA ALA A 48 28.94 -17.67 25.83
C ALA A 48 28.36 -19.08 25.61
N GLN A 49 27.04 -19.20 25.76
CA GLN A 49 26.27 -20.45 25.65
C GLN A 49 25.82 -20.78 24.21
N ASP A 50 26.03 -19.92 23.20
CA ASP A 50 25.66 -20.22 21.81
C ASP A 50 26.77 -20.97 21.06
N LEU A 51 27.07 -22.20 21.51
CA LEU A 51 28.15 -23.02 20.94
C LEU A 51 28.00 -23.24 19.43
N THR A 52 26.77 -23.44 18.95
CA THR A 52 26.48 -23.58 17.51
C THR A 52 26.64 -22.28 16.74
N GLY A 53 26.29 -21.14 17.34
CA GLY A 53 26.48 -19.83 16.73
C GLY A 53 27.96 -19.48 16.59
N LYS A 54 28.80 -19.86 17.57
CA LYS A 54 30.26 -19.70 17.50
C LYS A 54 30.90 -20.47 16.35
N ILE A 55 30.40 -21.67 16.04
CA ILE A 55 30.84 -22.42 14.84
C ILE A 55 30.53 -21.62 13.57
N MET A 56 29.35 -21.01 13.49
CA MET A 56 28.96 -20.18 12.34
C MET A 56 29.74 -18.87 12.24
N ILE A 57 30.21 -18.28 13.36
CA ILE A 57 31.11 -17.12 13.33
C ILE A 57 32.38 -17.48 12.53
N GLY A 58 33.04 -18.59 12.86
CA GLY A 58 34.25 -19.02 12.15
C GLY A 58 34.01 -19.26 10.66
N SER A 59 32.88 -19.91 10.33
CA SER A 59 32.48 -20.15 8.94
C SER A 59 32.13 -18.88 8.17
N ALA A 60 31.55 -17.86 8.83
CA ALA A 60 31.13 -16.62 8.18
C ALA A 60 32.26 -15.59 8.05
N GLN A 61 33.21 -15.57 8.99
CA GLN A 61 34.34 -14.61 8.99
C GLN A 61 35.26 -14.77 7.79
N VAL A 62 35.41 -15.99 7.27
CA VAL A 62 36.28 -16.30 6.12
C VAL A 62 35.60 -16.02 4.76
N LEU A 63 34.29 -15.71 4.74
CA LEU A 63 33.55 -15.45 3.51
C LEU A 63 33.69 -13.99 3.08
N LYS A 64 33.90 -13.77 1.78
CA LYS A 64 33.74 -12.45 1.17
C LYS A 64 32.25 -12.12 1.04
N ASP A 65 31.93 -10.85 0.91
CA ASP A 65 30.53 -10.41 0.82
C ASP A 65 29.85 -10.95 -0.45
N GLU A 66 30.58 -11.01 -1.56
CA GLU A 66 30.17 -11.66 -2.81
C GLU A 66 29.86 -13.15 -2.62
N ASP A 67 30.69 -13.87 -1.85
CA ASP A 67 30.47 -15.29 -1.55
C ASP A 67 29.23 -15.50 -0.70
N MET A 68 29.01 -14.65 0.31
CA MET A 68 27.80 -14.71 1.17
C MET A 68 26.53 -14.47 0.34
N GLN A 69 26.57 -13.54 -0.61
CA GLN A 69 25.45 -13.25 -1.49
C GLN A 69 25.17 -14.42 -2.45
N ALA A 70 26.21 -14.97 -3.08
CA ALA A 70 26.08 -16.13 -3.96
C ALA A 70 25.55 -17.38 -3.21
N ILE A 71 25.98 -17.60 -1.97
CA ILE A 71 25.47 -18.67 -1.10
C ILE A 71 23.99 -18.47 -0.79
N ALA A 72 23.60 -17.24 -0.43
CA ALA A 72 22.22 -16.92 -0.09
C ALA A 72 21.27 -17.09 -1.28
N GLU A 73 21.66 -16.63 -2.47
CA GLU A 73 20.90 -16.80 -3.70
C GLU A 73 20.74 -18.29 -4.05
N TYR A 74 21.82 -19.07 -3.99
CA TYR A 74 21.77 -20.51 -4.25
C TYR A 74 20.84 -21.25 -3.29
N LEU A 75 20.93 -20.99 -1.98
CA LEU A 75 20.09 -21.65 -0.97
C LEU A 75 18.59 -21.37 -1.17
N SER A 76 18.26 -20.14 -1.60
CA SER A 76 16.87 -19.74 -1.85
C SER A 76 16.22 -20.47 -3.03
N GLN A 77 17.03 -20.96 -3.98
CA GLN A 77 16.57 -21.71 -5.16
C GLN A 77 16.34 -23.19 -4.87
N LEU A 78 16.83 -23.72 -3.75
CA LEU A 78 16.56 -25.10 -3.34
C LEU A 78 15.11 -25.23 -2.84
N PRO A 79 14.43 -26.37 -3.07
CA PRO A 79 13.08 -26.59 -2.56
C PRO A 79 13.04 -26.65 -1.03
N LEU A 80 11.90 -26.28 -0.43
CA LEU A 80 11.65 -26.56 0.99
C LEU A 80 11.56 -28.07 1.19
N LEU A 81 12.09 -28.56 2.30
CA LEU A 81 12.21 -29.99 2.56
C LEU A 81 11.27 -30.42 3.68
N SER A 82 10.60 -31.55 3.50
CA SER A 82 9.85 -32.20 4.57
C SER A 82 10.79 -33.02 5.44
N HIS A 83 10.65 -32.90 6.76
CA HIS A 83 11.47 -33.62 7.74
C HIS A 83 10.61 -34.54 8.61
N LYS A 84 11.22 -35.63 9.09
CA LYS A 84 10.57 -36.51 10.06
C LYS A 84 10.61 -35.89 11.45
N SER A 85 9.56 -36.13 12.22
CA SER A 85 9.50 -35.70 13.62
C SER A 85 10.64 -36.34 14.42
N THR A 86 11.28 -35.54 15.26
CA THR A 86 12.39 -35.92 16.14
C THR A 86 12.16 -35.57 17.61
N ILE A 87 11.04 -34.92 17.92
CA ILE A 87 10.60 -34.56 19.27
C ILE A 87 9.12 -34.93 19.46
N ALA A 88 8.72 -35.24 20.69
CA ALA A 88 7.30 -35.46 21.01
C ALA A 88 6.59 -34.11 21.27
N GLY A 89 5.37 -33.96 20.72
CA GLY A 89 4.50 -32.80 20.90
C GLY A 89 3.11 -33.03 20.29
N ASN A 90 2.13 -32.21 20.64
CA ASN A 90 0.76 -32.26 20.13
C ASN A 90 0.55 -31.19 19.05
N PRO A 91 0.43 -31.57 17.76
CA PRO A 91 0.28 -30.60 16.67
C PRO A 91 -1.05 -29.84 16.71
N GLN A 92 -2.11 -30.40 17.30
CA GLN A 92 -3.39 -29.70 17.46
C GLN A 92 -3.29 -28.53 18.44
N LYS A 93 -2.66 -28.76 19.61
CA LYS A 93 -2.33 -27.68 20.56
C LYS A 93 -1.31 -26.71 19.97
N GLY A 94 -0.37 -27.23 19.19
CA GLY A 94 0.60 -26.44 18.45
C GLY A 94 -0.05 -25.45 17.48
N LYS A 95 -1.11 -25.87 16.78
CA LYS A 95 -1.89 -25.01 15.87
C LYS A 95 -2.49 -23.82 16.59
N GLU A 96 -3.12 -24.05 17.75
CA GLU A 96 -3.73 -23.00 18.57
C GLU A 96 -2.68 -21.96 19.00
N LEU A 97 -1.53 -22.43 19.49
CA LEU A 97 -0.42 -21.60 19.93
C LEU A 97 0.29 -20.88 18.77
N PHE A 98 0.37 -21.50 17.60
CA PHE A 98 1.03 -20.95 16.42
C PHE A 98 0.29 -19.75 15.82
N THR A 99 -0.98 -19.53 16.16
CA THR A 99 -1.78 -18.37 15.70
C THR A 99 -1.03 -17.04 15.88
N VAL A 100 -0.29 -16.89 17.00
CA VAL A 100 0.53 -15.69 17.26
C VAL A 100 1.69 -15.59 16.26
N CYS A 101 2.37 -16.70 15.98
CA CYS A 101 3.48 -16.78 15.05
C CYS A 101 3.05 -16.58 13.58
N ALA A 102 1.84 -17.04 13.23
CA ALA A 102 1.28 -16.95 11.88
C ALA A 102 1.14 -15.49 11.39
N SER A 103 0.94 -14.54 12.31
CA SER A 103 0.85 -13.10 11.98
C SER A 103 2.07 -12.57 11.23
N CYS A 104 3.26 -13.12 11.49
CA CYS A 104 4.50 -12.73 10.84
C CYS A 104 5.03 -13.81 9.88
N HIS A 105 4.90 -15.08 10.25
CA HIS A 105 5.45 -16.19 9.47
C HIS A 105 4.46 -16.80 8.46
N GLY A 106 3.23 -16.27 8.39
CA GLY A 106 2.15 -16.77 7.55
C GLY A 106 1.49 -18.03 8.11
N GLU A 107 0.24 -18.28 7.71
CA GLU A 107 -0.53 -19.44 8.18
C GLU A 107 0.11 -20.78 7.83
N GLN A 108 0.78 -20.85 6.68
CA GLN A 108 1.54 -22.02 6.23
C GLN A 108 3.01 -21.99 6.66
N GLY A 109 3.41 -21.03 7.50
CA GLY A 109 4.78 -20.89 7.97
C GLY A 109 5.80 -20.54 6.88
N LEU A 110 5.37 -20.04 5.72
CA LEU A 110 6.22 -19.74 4.56
C LEU A 110 7.03 -18.43 4.70
N GLY A 111 6.85 -17.70 5.79
CA GLY A 111 7.52 -16.42 6.04
C GLY A 111 6.85 -15.24 5.34
N ASN A 112 7.32 -14.05 5.67
CA ASN A 112 6.89 -12.80 5.07
C ASN A 112 8.12 -11.88 4.89
N LYS A 113 8.46 -11.60 3.62
CA LYS A 113 9.64 -10.79 3.27
C LYS A 113 9.53 -9.36 3.76
N ASP A 114 8.33 -8.77 3.71
CA ASP A 114 8.08 -7.38 4.12
C ASP A 114 8.23 -7.21 5.63
N LEU A 115 7.94 -8.25 6.39
CA LEU A 115 8.11 -8.29 7.85
C LEU A 115 9.48 -8.80 8.30
N ASN A 116 10.39 -9.08 7.36
CA ASN A 116 11.68 -9.72 7.64
C ASN A 116 11.58 -11.08 8.36
N ALA A 117 10.41 -11.74 8.27
CA ALA A 117 10.11 -13.00 8.92
C ALA A 117 10.47 -14.17 7.99
N PRO A 118 11.44 -15.04 8.35
CA PRO A 118 11.82 -16.16 7.50
C PRO A 118 10.73 -17.24 7.46
N PRO A 119 10.75 -18.12 6.44
CA PRO A 119 10.00 -19.37 6.50
C PRO A 119 10.42 -20.20 7.72
N LEU A 120 9.42 -20.71 8.43
CA LEU A 120 9.54 -21.74 9.47
C LEU A 120 9.22 -23.12 8.91
N ALA A 121 8.37 -23.13 7.90
CA ALA A 121 8.15 -24.22 6.98
C ALA A 121 9.45 -24.87 6.50
N GLY A 122 9.51 -26.19 6.52
CA GLY A 122 10.68 -26.95 6.07
C GLY A 122 11.91 -26.89 6.98
N LEU A 123 11.81 -26.25 8.16
CA LEU A 123 12.81 -26.39 9.21
C LEU A 123 12.56 -27.63 10.07
N GLN A 124 13.64 -28.15 10.65
CA GLN A 124 13.58 -29.30 11.54
C GLN A 124 13.00 -28.89 12.91
N ASP A 125 12.12 -29.72 13.46
CA ASP A 125 11.44 -29.47 14.74
C ASP A 125 12.39 -29.22 15.93
N TRP A 126 13.48 -29.99 16.04
CA TRP A 126 14.51 -29.80 17.06
C TRP A 126 15.19 -28.43 16.95
N TYR A 127 15.35 -27.92 15.73
CA TYR A 127 15.98 -26.64 15.49
C TYR A 127 15.03 -25.50 15.86
N ILE A 128 13.74 -25.62 15.49
CA ILE A 128 12.71 -24.65 15.90
C ILE A 128 12.69 -24.50 17.42
N VAL A 129 12.60 -25.63 18.15
CA VAL A 129 12.64 -25.59 19.62
C VAL A 129 13.93 -24.98 20.13
N SER A 130 15.09 -25.37 19.60
CA SER A 130 16.38 -24.80 20.00
C SER A 130 16.42 -23.28 19.82
N GLN A 131 15.88 -22.74 18.71
CA GLN A 131 15.84 -21.30 18.49
C GLN A 131 14.87 -20.60 19.44
N LEU A 132 13.68 -21.17 19.68
CA LEU A 132 12.71 -20.62 20.63
C LEU A 132 13.31 -20.52 22.03
N GLU A 133 14.01 -21.55 22.50
CA GLU A 133 14.66 -21.52 23.82
C GLU A 133 15.81 -20.50 23.88
N LYS A 134 16.57 -20.31 22.79
CA LYS A 134 17.59 -19.25 22.72
C LYS A 134 16.98 -17.85 22.75
N PHE A 135 15.82 -17.65 22.12
CA PHE A 135 15.09 -16.38 22.21
C PHE A 135 14.51 -16.15 23.61
N LYS A 136 13.92 -17.17 24.24
CA LYS A 136 13.40 -17.09 25.61
C LYS A 136 14.49 -16.72 26.63
N SER A 137 15.68 -17.28 26.47
CA SER A 137 16.83 -17.05 27.37
C SER A 137 17.67 -15.82 27.01
N GLY A 138 17.32 -15.07 25.95
CA GLY A 138 18.09 -13.91 25.51
C GLY A 138 19.43 -14.24 24.84
N ILE A 139 19.80 -15.52 24.70
CA ILE A 139 20.98 -15.99 23.96
C ILE A 139 20.95 -15.51 22.51
N ARG A 140 19.74 -15.36 21.95
CA ARG A 140 19.48 -14.76 20.64
C ARG A 140 18.46 -13.64 20.80
N GLY A 141 18.69 -12.48 20.17
CA GLY A 141 17.79 -11.34 20.23
C GLY A 141 17.77 -10.60 21.57
N GLY A 142 18.68 -10.90 22.51
CA GLY A 142 18.78 -10.23 23.81
C GLY A 142 19.53 -8.88 23.78
N ASP A 143 20.24 -8.58 22.69
CA ASP A 143 21.02 -7.35 22.51
C ASP A 143 20.42 -6.52 21.37
N ALA A 144 19.73 -5.44 21.72
CA ALA A 144 19.00 -4.58 20.77
C ALA A 144 19.94 -3.86 19.79
N GLU A 145 21.16 -3.55 20.23
CA GLU A 145 22.15 -2.82 19.43
C GLU A 145 22.77 -3.74 18.38
N LYS A 146 23.04 -5.00 18.74
CA LYS A 146 23.61 -5.99 17.83
C LYS A 146 22.56 -6.70 16.96
N GLU A 147 21.37 -6.97 17.50
CA GLU A 147 20.31 -7.72 16.82
C GLU A 147 18.99 -6.92 16.74
N PRO A 148 18.95 -5.75 16.05
CA PRO A 148 17.80 -4.84 16.05
C PRO A 148 16.52 -5.46 15.45
N ILE A 149 16.66 -6.44 14.56
CA ILE A 149 15.52 -7.23 14.04
C ILE A 149 15.26 -8.46 14.94
N GLY A 150 16.32 -9.05 15.50
CA GLY A 150 16.24 -10.26 16.33
C GLY A 150 15.51 -10.06 17.65
N ILE A 151 15.48 -8.83 18.19
CA ILE A 151 14.78 -8.47 19.44
C ILE A 151 13.26 -8.58 19.37
N THR A 152 12.71 -8.77 18.17
CA THR A 152 11.27 -9.01 17.98
C THR A 152 10.85 -10.41 18.45
N MET A 153 11.76 -11.39 18.45
CA MET A 153 11.45 -12.79 18.74
C MET A 153 11.44 -13.18 20.23
N PRO A 154 12.27 -12.65 21.13
CA PRO A 154 12.19 -12.94 22.57
C PRO A 154 10.78 -12.78 23.18
N PRO A 155 10.05 -11.65 23.00
CA PRO A 155 8.71 -11.54 23.56
C PRO A 155 7.72 -12.52 22.92
N MET A 156 7.89 -12.85 21.63
CA MET A 156 7.04 -13.84 20.95
C MET A 156 7.31 -15.25 21.47
N ALA A 157 8.57 -15.61 21.67
CA ALA A 157 8.96 -16.90 22.22
C ALA A 157 8.48 -17.06 23.67
N GLN A 158 8.46 -15.98 24.45
CA GLN A 158 7.95 -15.97 25.83
C GLN A 158 6.44 -16.21 25.94
N THR A 159 5.66 -16.04 24.85
CA THR A 159 4.23 -16.41 24.85
C THR A 159 4.01 -17.91 25.01
N LEU A 160 5.02 -18.72 24.70
CA LEU A 160 5.00 -20.17 24.89
C LEU A 160 5.40 -20.48 26.34
N ALA A 161 4.39 -20.73 27.16
CA ALA A 161 4.51 -20.82 28.62
C ALA A 161 5.59 -21.80 29.10
N ASP A 162 5.80 -22.90 28.41
CA ASP A 162 6.78 -23.91 28.79
C ASP A 162 7.43 -24.58 27.57
N LYS A 163 8.34 -25.53 27.83
CA LYS A 163 9.02 -26.30 26.78
C LYS A 163 8.06 -27.21 26.01
N LYS A 164 6.98 -27.67 26.64
CA LYS A 164 5.96 -28.49 25.99
C LYS A 164 5.20 -27.66 24.94
N ALA A 165 4.88 -26.41 25.22
CA ALA A 165 4.30 -25.47 24.26
C ALA A 165 5.24 -25.24 23.06
N SER A 166 6.55 -25.08 23.30
CA SER A 166 7.56 -25.00 22.21
C SER A 166 7.55 -26.26 21.33
N HIS A 167 7.44 -27.44 21.94
CA HIS A 167 7.38 -28.72 21.22
C HIS A 167 6.07 -28.89 20.44
N ASP A 168 4.93 -28.55 21.04
CA ASP A 168 3.62 -28.62 20.41
C ASP A 168 3.59 -27.74 19.14
N VAL A 169 4.07 -26.49 19.23
CA VAL A 169 4.20 -25.57 18.08
C VAL A 169 5.17 -26.10 17.02
N ALA A 170 6.32 -26.63 17.41
CA ALA A 170 7.28 -27.17 16.46
C ALA A 170 6.72 -28.41 15.71
N GLN A 171 5.91 -29.25 16.36
CA GLN A 171 5.22 -30.35 15.70
C GLN A 171 4.13 -29.87 14.73
N TYR A 172 3.42 -28.79 15.07
CA TYR A 172 2.48 -28.19 14.14
C TYR A 172 3.20 -27.62 12.91
N ILE A 173 4.27 -26.86 13.08
CA ILE A 173 5.04 -26.29 11.97
C ILE A 173 5.58 -27.41 11.05
N LEU A 174 6.05 -28.50 11.63
CA LEU A 174 6.51 -29.67 10.87
C LEU A 174 5.39 -30.34 10.05
N SER A 175 4.13 -30.21 10.48
CA SER A 175 2.96 -30.76 9.80
C SER A 175 2.40 -29.87 8.69
N LEU A 176 2.88 -28.63 8.57
CA LEU A 176 2.44 -27.71 7.54
C LEU A 176 2.90 -28.22 6.17
N ASN A 177 1.99 -28.19 5.18
CA ASN A 177 2.31 -28.66 3.85
C ASN A 177 3.07 -27.57 3.08
N HIS A 178 4.18 -27.94 2.45
CA HIS A 178 5.07 -27.03 1.72
C HIS A 178 5.27 -27.44 0.26
N GLU A 179 4.58 -28.50 -0.18
CA GLU A 179 4.62 -28.99 -1.57
C GLU A 179 4.11 -27.93 -2.56
N ASP A 180 3.32 -26.97 -2.10
CA ASP A 180 2.80 -25.84 -2.88
C ASP A 180 3.68 -24.59 -2.83
N ARG A 181 5.00 -24.71 -2.64
CA ARG A 181 5.90 -23.56 -2.80
C ARG A 181 5.79 -22.97 -4.20
N GLU A 182 5.67 -23.80 -5.23
CA GLU A 182 5.36 -23.33 -6.58
C GLU A 182 3.96 -22.72 -6.70
N LEU A 183 2.97 -23.07 -5.88
CA LEU A 183 1.64 -22.44 -5.91
C LEU A 183 1.65 -21.07 -5.19
N TYR A 184 2.46 -20.93 -4.14
CA TYR A 184 2.69 -19.66 -3.44
C TYR A 184 3.63 -18.72 -4.24
N GLU A 185 4.57 -19.28 -5.00
CA GLU A 185 5.49 -18.53 -5.88
C GLU A 185 4.92 -18.29 -7.30
N LYS A 186 4.01 -19.14 -7.81
CA LYS A 186 3.28 -18.94 -9.09
C LYS A 186 1.92 -18.27 -8.93
N ASN A 187 1.40 -18.18 -7.70
CA ASN A 187 0.25 -17.36 -7.36
C ASN A 187 0.49 -16.67 -5.99
N PRO A 188 1.47 -15.75 -5.90
CA PRO A 188 1.44 -14.79 -4.81
C PRO A 188 0.20 -13.95 -5.09
N GLY A 189 -0.78 -14.00 -4.19
CA GLY A 189 -2.11 -13.39 -4.39
C GLY A 189 -2.04 -12.09 -5.20
N LYS A 190 -2.42 -12.18 -6.48
CA LYS A 190 -2.53 -11.01 -7.34
C LYS A 190 -3.80 -10.27 -6.95
N GLN A 191 -3.64 -9.22 -6.16
CA GLN A 191 -3.99 -7.89 -6.64
C GLN A 191 -2.83 -6.94 -6.37
N VAL A 192 -2.38 -6.31 -7.45
CA VAL A 192 -1.24 -5.40 -7.54
C VAL A 192 -1.67 -3.99 -7.15
N PHE A 193 -0.87 -3.28 -6.34
CA PHE A 193 -0.33 -1.94 -6.63
C PHE A 193 0.91 -1.67 -5.73
N THR A 194 2.07 -1.36 -6.31
CA THR A 194 3.23 -0.81 -5.59
C THR A 194 3.86 0.36 -6.38
N ALA A 195 4.25 1.40 -5.65
CA ALA A 195 5.16 2.46 -6.10
C ALA A 195 6.59 2.17 -5.58
N GLY A 196 7.62 2.59 -6.30
CA GLY A 196 9.04 2.45 -5.93
C GLY A 196 9.71 3.75 -5.44
N PRO A 197 10.88 3.70 -4.78
CA PRO A 197 11.34 4.74 -3.83
C PRO A 197 12.49 5.68 -4.27
N GLU A 198 12.32 6.97 -3.91
CA GLU A 198 13.16 8.01 -3.26
C GLU A 198 14.65 8.41 -3.57
N LYS A 199 14.83 9.77 -3.54
CA LYS A 199 15.96 10.66 -3.07
C LYS A 199 16.99 11.19 -4.11
N LYS A 200 17.50 12.46 -4.10
CA LYS A 200 17.63 13.54 -3.06
C LYS A 200 17.77 14.98 -3.66
N ARG A 201 17.20 15.97 -2.92
CA ARG A 201 17.26 17.47 -2.82
C ARG A 201 18.10 18.40 -3.74
N ALA A 202 17.51 19.56 -4.11
CA ALA A 202 17.96 20.93 -3.74
C ALA A 202 16.92 22.03 -4.13
N GLU A 203 16.99 23.17 -3.44
CA GLU A 203 16.04 24.31 -3.38
C GLU A 203 16.03 25.21 -4.63
N HIS A 204 14.95 25.95 -4.94
CA HIS A 204 14.71 27.36 -4.56
C HIS A 204 13.57 28.02 -5.39
N LYS A 205 13.11 29.17 -4.88
CA LYS A 205 11.99 30.06 -5.25
C LYS A 205 11.73 30.32 -6.75
N ILE A 206 10.46 30.59 -7.10
CA ILE A 206 10.06 31.25 -8.36
C ILE A 206 9.35 32.57 -8.06
N PRO A 207 9.79 33.70 -8.63
CA PRO A 207 8.94 34.84 -8.96
C PRO A 207 8.67 34.95 -10.48
N TYR A 208 7.44 35.37 -10.76
CA TYR A 208 6.78 35.74 -12.03
C TYR A 208 7.63 36.61 -13.02
N HIS A 209 7.45 36.62 -14.36
CA HIS A 209 6.23 37.03 -15.11
C HIS A 209 6.20 36.68 -16.63
N GLN A 210 4.97 36.40 -17.11
CA GLN A 210 4.31 36.81 -18.38
C GLN A 210 4.77 36.23 -19.75
N VAL A 211 3.86 35.42 -20.34
CA VAL A 211 3.78 34.85 -21.71
C VAL A 211 4.81 33.79 -22.14
N ASP A 212 5.82 33.46 -21.32
CA ASP A 212 6.82 32.42 -21.62
C ASP A 212 6.36 30.94 -21.44
N PHE A 213 5.18 30.70 -20.88
CA PHE A 213 4.65 29.35 -20.55
C PHE A 213 4.40 28.42 -21.76
N LEU A 214 4.42 28.95 -23.00
CA LEU A 214 4.37 28.13 -24.22
C LEU A 214 5.76 27.68 -24.73
N HIS A 215 6.85 28.30 -24.26
CA HIS A 215 8.22 27.87 -24.56
C HIS A 215 8.68 26.68 -23.68
N ASP A 216 8.04 26.50 -22.53
CA ASP A 216 8.34 25.45 -21.54
C ASP A 216 7.44 24.21 -21.64
N VAL A 217 6.75 24.01 -22.77
CA VAL A 217 6.17 22.69 -23.08
C VAL A 217 7.33 21.80 -23.54
N PRO A 218 7.81 20.81 -22.75
CA PRO A 218 8.92 19.97 -23.17
C PRO A 218 8.48 19.13 -24.37
N LEU A 219 8.83 19.59 -25.56
CA LEU A 219 8.63 18.84 -26.78
C LEU A 219 9.72 17.78 -26.86
N ARG A 220 9.33 16.51 -26.81
CA ARG A 220 10.28 15.40 -26.97
C ARG A 220 10.88 15.43 -28.37
N VAL A 221 12.15 15.83 -28.45
CA VAL A 221 12.97 15.77 -29.65
C VAL A 221 13.69 14.42 -29.71
N ILE A 222 13.47 13.66 -30.78
CA ILE A 222 14.09 12.35 -30.99
C ILE A 222 15.03 12.45 -32.18
N ALA A 223 16.33 12.18 -31.96
CA ALA A 223 17.30 11.97 -33.01
C ALA A 223 17.23 10.49 -33.46
N ARG A 224 16.70 10.24 -34.66
CA ARG A 224 16.47 8.90 -35.20
C ARG A 224 17.52 8.59 -36.26
N PHE A 225 18.39 7.64 -35.91
CA PHE A 225 19.51 7.17 -36.74
C PHE A 225 19.05 6.26 -37.89
N GLY A 226 17.93 5.57 -37.73
CA GLY A 226 17.30 4.73 -38.73
C GLY A 226 16.18 3.90 -38.12
N LYS A 227 15.57 3.02 -38.92
CA LYS A 227 14.53 2.07 -38.55
C LYS A 227 14.88 0.70 -39.06
N THR A 228 14.40 -0.32 -38.39
CA THR A 228 14.45 -1.70 -38.88
C THR A 228 13.18 -2.42 -38.46
N LYS A 229 12.80 -3.46 -39.20
CA LYS A 229 11.65 -4.31 -38.87
C LYS A 229 12.17 -5.68 -38.46
N LEU A 230 11.85 -6.07 -37.23
CA LEU A 230 12.21 -7.36 -36.66
C LEU A 230 10.94 -8.10 -36.24
N SER A 231 10.97 -9.43 -36.27
CA SER A 231 9.91 -10.22 -35.67
C SER A 231 9.99 -10.13 -34.14
N ILE A 232 8.87 -10.37 -33.44
CA ILE A 232 8.84 -10.32 -31.96
C ILE A 232 9.88 -11.27 -31.35
N ARG A 233 10.10 -12.44 -31.98
CA ARG A 233 11.13 -13.41 -31.56
C ARG A 233 12.54 -12.82 -31.64
N ASP A 234 12.85 -12.09 -32.70
CA ASP A 234 14.17 -11.52 -32.93
C ASP A 234 14.44 -10.30 -32.04
N VAL A 235 13.39 -9.56 -31.66
CA VAL A 235 13.51 -8.49 -30.66
C VAL A 235 13.84 -9.09 -29.28
N MET A 236 13.23 -10.21 -28.92
CA MET A 236 13.47 -10.88 -27.64
C MET A 236 14.83 -11.59 -27.56
N SER A 237 15.50 -11.80 -28.70
CA SER A 237 16.83 -12.42 -28.75
C SER A 237 17.98 -11.40 -28.76
N LEU A 238 17.68 -10.09 -28.80
CA LEU A 238 18.68 -9.03 -28.71
C LEU A 238 19.34 -9.04 -27.33
N LYS A 239 20.67 -9.04 -27.33
CA LYS A 239 21.52 -8.97 -26.13
C LYS A 239 22.55 -7.86 -26.32
N ASN A 240 23.26 -7.51 -25.25
CA ASN A 240 24.33 -6.53 -25.34
C ASN A 240 25.40 -7.05 -26.33
N GLY A 241 25.70 -6.27 -27.38
CA GLY A 241 26.55 -6.68 -28.50
C GLY A 241 25.81 -7.18 -29.75
N SER A 242 24.48 -7.31 -29.73
CA SER A 242 23.69 -7.62 -30.93
C SER A 242 23.78 -6.47 -31.96
N VAL A 243 24.01 -6.83 -33.23
CA VAL A 243 24.08 -5.87 -34.34
C VAL A 243 22.72 -5.81 -35.04
N CYS A 244 22.10 -4.64 -35.05
CA CYS A 244 20.86 -4.36 -35.79
C CYS A 244 21.18 -3.55 -37.04
N VAL A 245 20.72 -4.00 -38.21
CA VAL A 245 20.87 -3.26 -39.47
C VAL A 245 19.70 -2.30 -39.63
N PHE A 246 19.99 -1.02 -39.84
CA PHE A 246 19.00 0.04 -40.06
C PHE A 246 18.78 0.33 -41.55
N ASP A 247 17.67 1.00 -41.87
CA ASP A 247 17.28 1.45 -43.21
C ASP A 247 18.11 2.64 -43.75
N LYS A 248 19.04 3.17 -42.93
CA LYS A 248 19.93 4.28 -43.27
C LYS A 248 21.39 3.85 -43.21
N SER A 249 22.19 4.32 -44.16
CA SER A 249 23.63 4.05 -44.22
C SER A 249 24.43 5.00 -43.33
N VAL A 250 25.63 4.59 -42.92
CA VAL A 250 26.55 5.46 -42.16
C VAL A 250 26.92 6.68 -43.04
N GLY A 251 26.67 7.88 -42.52
CA GLY A 251 26.87 9.15 -43.23
C GLY A 251 25.60 9.79 -43.78
N GLU A 252 24.47 9.06 -43.79
CA GLU A 252 23.18 9.68 -44.16
C GLU A 252 22.64 10.56 -43.03
N PRO A 253 21.95 11.69 -43.35
CA PRO A 253 21.38 12.57 -42.34
C PRO A 253 20.35 11.85 -41.46
N ILE A 254 20.50 12.00 -40.15
CA ILE A 254 19.56 11.47 -39.16
C ILE A 254 18.32 12.35 -39.07
N ASP A 255 17.17 11.76 -38.74
CA ASP A 255 15.93 12.54 -38.62
C ASP A 255 15.80 13.14 -37.22
N ILE A 256 15.40 14.40 -37.13
CA ILE A 256 14.97 15.05 -35.89
C ILE A 256 13.46 15.06 -35.85
N VAL A 257 12.90 14.35 -34.88
CA VAL A 257 11.47 14.06 -34.80
C VAL A 257 10.90 14.72 -33.56
N ILE A 258 9.84 15.51 -33.73
CA ILE A 258 9.14 16.20 -32.64
C ILE A 258 7.66 15.86 -32.76
N GLY A 259 7.03 15.40 -31.67
CA GLY A 259 5.61 15.01 -31.70
C GLY A 259 5.27 13.91 -32.72
N GLY A 260 6.23 13.04 -33.05
CA GLY A 260 6.07 11.96 -34.03
C GLY A 260 6.29 12.35 -35.50
N LYS A 261 6.48 13.64 -35.81
CA LYS A 261 6.75 14.14 -37.17
C LYS A 261 8.23 14.51 -37.35
N VAL A 262 8.78 14.26 -38.54
CA VAL A 262 10.15 14.68 -38.88
C VAL A 262 10.14 16.19 -39.12
N MET A 263 10.86 16.93 -38.27
CA MET A 263 10.92 18.39 -38.31
C MET A 263 12.19 18.89 -39.00
N ALA A 264 13.30 18.16 -38.87
CA ALA A 264 14.58 18.49 -39.49
C ALA A 264 15.40 17.23 -39.74
N ARG A 265 16.50 17.38 -40.48
CA ARG A 265 17.55 16.38 -40.67
C ARG A 265 18.90 16.99 -40.35
N GLY A 266 19.84 16.18 -39.87
CA GLY A 266 21.17 16.67 -39.46
C GLY A 266 22.23 15.58 -39.44
N GLU A 267 23.47 16.01 -39.26
CA GLU A 267 24.66 15.17 -39.17
C GLU A 267 25.14 15.06 -37.73
N ILE A 268 25.65 13.90 -37.35
CA ILE A 268 26.24 13.72 -36.03
C ILE A 268 27.61 14.39 -36.04
N VAL A 269 27.85 15.24 -35.06
CA VAL A 269 29.11 15.93 -34.83
C VAL A 269 29.57 15.65 -33.42
N ILE A 270 30.88 15.56 -33.19
CA ILE A 270 31.43 15.45 -31.84
C ILE A 270 31.92 16.84 -31.44
N VAL A 271 31.38 17.38 -30.35
CA VAL A 271 31.79 18.66 -29.78
C VAL A 271 32.17 18.42 -28.34
N ASN A 272 33.42 18.70 -27.98
CA ASN A 272 33.94 18.52 -26.61
C ASN A 272 33.64 17.12 -26.05
N GLU A 273 33.98 16.08 -26.80
CA GLU A 273 33.75 14.65 -26.48
C GLU A 273 32.28 14.23 -26.34
N ARG A 274 31.33 15.07 -26.77
CA ARG A 274 29.89 14.76 -26.74
C ARG A 274 29.33 14.67 -28.15
N PHE A 275 28.46 13.68 -28.36
CA PHE A 275 27.68 13.58 -29.59
C PHE A 275 26.63 14.70 -29.64
N GLY A 276 26.71 15.54 -30.66
CA GLY A 276 25.73 16.55 -31.02
C GLY A 276 25.17 16.30 -32.42
N VAL A 277 24.10 17.00 -32.77
CA VAL A 277 23.55 16.96 -34.13
C VAL A 277 23.61 18.36 -34.75
N ARG A 278 24.31 18.48 -35.86
CA ARG A 278 24.35 19.68 -36.70
C ARG A 278 23.23 19.60 -37.72
N LEU A 279 22.25 20.50 -37.62
CA LEU A 279 21.10 20.53 -38.52
C LEU A 279 21.52 20.94 -39.95
N SER A 280 21.09 20.16 -40.94
CA SER A 280 21.39 20.36 -42.36
C SER A 280 20.17 20.81 -43.17
N VAL A 281 18.96 20.31 -42.87
CA VAL A 281 17.72 20.66 -43.60
C VAL A 281 16.52 20.69 -42.67
N THR A 282 15.68 21.73 -42.75
CA THR A 282 14.40 21.83 -42.03
C THR A 282 13.24 21.41 -42.95
N VAL A 283 12.32 20.59 -42.44
CA VAL A 283 11.21 20.02 -43.24
C VAL A 283 9.93 20.89 -43.19
N TYR A 284 9.77 21.71 -42.15
CA TYR A 284 8.66 22.66 -41.99
C TYR A 284 9.19 24.08 -41.68
N LEU A 285 8.61 25.11 -42.30
CA LEU A 285 9.14 26.49 -42.39
C LEU A 285 8.88 27.40 -41.16
N ASN A 286 9.94 28.15 -40.80
CA ASN A 286 10.08 29.33 -39.92
C ASN A 286 9.74 29.20 -38.41
N PRO A 287 10.56 29.76 -37.49
CA PRO A 287 11.42 30.94 -37.67
C PRO A 287 12.94 30.73 -37.44
N VAL A 288 13.69 31.75 -37.90
CA VAL A 288 15.13 32.06 -37.80
C VAL A 288 15.96 31.25 -36.78
N LEU A 289 16.99 30.55 -37.28
CA LEU A 289 18.02 29.89 -36.46
C LEU A 289 19.19 30.86 -36.15
N PRO A 290 19.63 31.00 -34.89
CA PRO A 290 20.88 31.70 -34.54
C PRO A 290 22.12 31.00 -35.10
N SER A 291 23.22 31.74 -35.22
CA SER A 291 24.43 31.40 -35.97
C SER A 291 25.27 30.21 -35.46
N GLU A 292 24.92 29.57 -34.33
CA GLU A 292 25.69 28.44 -33.78
C GLU A 292 24.83 27.17 -33.67
N ARG A 293 25.25 26.10 -34.37
CA ARG A 293 24.43 24.90 -34.67
C ARG A 293 24.87 23.65 -33.91
N TYR A 294 24.46 23.49 -32.65
CA TYR A 294 24.63 22.21 -31.94
C TYR A 294 23.44 21.89 -31.04
N LEU A 295 22.79 20.75 -31.28
CA LEU A 295 21.80 20.16 -30.37
C LEU A 295 22.52 19.09 -29.52
N ILE A 296 22.69 19.35 -28.23
CA ILE A 296 23.31 18.41 -27.28
C ILE A 296 22.22 17.46 -26.77
N LEU A 297 22.36 16.17 -27.06
CA LEU A 297 21.36 15.16 -26.67
C LEU A 297 21.55 14.78 -25.19
N LEU A 298 20.61 15.19 -24.34
CA LEU A 298 20.46 14.64 -23.00
C LEU A 298 19.62 13.36 -23.09
N THR A 299 20.26 12.20 -22.93
CA THR A 299 19.60 10.90 -22.98
C THR A 299 18.76 10.67 -21.72
N HIS A 300 17.47 11.00 -21.76
CA HIS A 300 16.46 10.46 -20.84
C HIS A 300 15.32 9.79 -21.63
N VAL A 301 15.16 8.50 -21.40
CA VAL A 301 14.09 7.67 -21.99
C VAL A 301 12.87 7.78 -21.09
N MET A 302 11.81 8.49 -21.53
CA MET A 302 10.49 8.43 -20.88
C MET A 302 9.62 7.33 -21.52
N HIS A 303 9.12 6.41 -20.67
CA HIS A 303 8.19 5.32 -20.98
C HIS A 303 6.75 5.83 -21.17
N THR A 304 6.03 5.25 -22.14
CA THR A 304 4.62 5.49 -22.48
C THR A 304 3.60 4.94 -21.46
N GLU A 305 4.05 4.45 -20.30
CA GLU A 305 3.21 3.72 -19.33
C GLU A 305 2.36 4.64 -18.42
N THR A 306 2.72 5.92 -18.28
CA THR A 306 2.12 6.86 -17.30
C THR A 306 0.66 7.25 -17.58
N LEU A 307 0.16 7.15 -18.81
CA LEU A 307 -1.25 7.47 -19.14
C LEU A 307 -2.25 6.36 -18.77
N LYS A 308 -1.77 5.15 -18.46
CA LYS A 308 -2.62 3.97 -18.23
C LYS A 308 -3.55 4.11 -17.01
N TYR A 309 -3.19 4.97 -16.05
CA TYR A 309 -3.87 5.08 -14.75
C TYR A 309 -4.56 6.43 -14.50
N SER A 310 -4.52 7.36 -15.46
CA SER A 310 -4.88 8.76 -15.23
C SER A 310 -6.36 9.02 -14.87
N PHE A 311 -7.27 8.10 -15.21
CA PHE A 311 -8.71 8.19 -14.88
C PHE A 311 -9.26 6.89 -14.27
N ALA A 312 -8.39 6.01 -13.77
CA ALA A 312 -8.82 4.74 -13.17
C ALA A 312 -9.38 4.93 -11.75
N SER A 313 -8.65 5.64 -10.89
CA SER A 313 -9.05 5.94 -9.52
C SER A 313 -8.21 7.10 -8.97
N ASP A 314 -8.73 7.86 -8.02
CA ASP A 314 -7.97 8.86 -7.26
C ASP A 314 -6.90 8.21 -6.34
N ASN A 315 -7.04 6.93 -6.01
CA ASN A 315 -6.01 6.13 -5.32
C ASN A 315 -4.73 5.94 -6.14
N THR A 316 -4.71 6.27 -7.45
CA THR A 316 -3.49 6.19 -8.28
C THR A 316 -2.68 7.48 -8.27
N SER A 317 -3.20 8.53 -7.61
CA SER A 317 -2.50 9.81 -7.48
C SER A 317 -1.32 9.70 -6.51
N GLY A 318 -0.32 10.57 -6.72
CA GLY A 318 0.81 10.69 -5.82
C GLY A 318 0.50 11.56 -4.60
N ILE A 319 1.49 11.67 -3.72
CA ILE A 319 1.45 12.54 -2.53
C ILE A 319 1.50 14.00 -2.98
N CYS A 320 0.63 14.87 -2.44
CA CYS A 320 0.67 16.29 -2.79
C CYS A 320 1.90 16.99 -2.16
N PRO A 321 2.43 18.07 -2.77
CA PRO A 321 3.67 18.70 -2.32
C PRO A 321 3.64 19.19 -0.87
N GLU A 322 2.50 19.71 -0.42
CA GLU A 322 2.30 20.23 0.94
C GLU A 322 2.42 19.12 1.99
N VAL A 323 1.81 17.97 1.70
CA VAL A 323 1.93 16.75 2.52
C VAL A 323 3.37 16.26 2.54
N MET A 324 4.01 16.14 1.38
CA MET A 324 5.40 15.67 1.28
C MET A 324 6.35 16.57 2.07
N LYS A 325 6.14 17.90 2.01
CA LYS A 325 6.90 18.87 2.79
C LYS A 325 6.75 18.60 4.29
N ARG A 326 5.53 18.48 4.81
CA ARG A 326 5.29 18.22 6.24
C ARG A 326 5.84 16.88 6.71
N ILE A 327 5.73 15.83 5.90
CA ILE A 327 6.36 14.53 6.18
C ILE A 327 7.88 14.67 6.26
N SER A 328 8.50 15.42 5.33
CA SER A 328 9.96 15.62 5.36
C SER A 328 10.41 16.40 6.60
N GLU A 329 9.62 17.36 7.07
CA GLU A 329 9.90 18.12 8.30
C GLU A 329 9.76 17.23 9.55
N ALA A 330 8.72 16.41 9.63
CA ALA A 330 8.50 15.45 10.72
C ALA A 330 9.52 14.29 10.77
N ASN A 331 10.40 14.20 9.76
CA ASN A 331 11.46 13.20 9.68
C ASN A 331 12.74 13.58 10.44
N SER A 332 12.78 14.75 11.10
CA SER A 332 13.93 15.21 11.88
C SER A 332 13.65 15.12 13.38
N GLY A 333 14.62 14.64 14.16
CA GLY A 333 14.50 14.52 15.62
C GLY A 333 13.76 13.27 16.11
N PHE A 334 13.43 13.26 17.40
CA PHE A 334 12.74 12.16 18.09
C PHE A 334 11.40 12.66 18.62
N TYR A 335 10.38 11.81 18.52
CA TYR A 335 9.03 12.08 19.00
C TYR A 335 8.53 10.89 19.81
N PRO A 336 7.71 11.12 20.85
CA PRO A 336 6.95 10.05 21.51
C PRO A 336 6.17 9.21 20.50
N ALA A 337 6.02 7.92 20.80
CA ALA A 337 5.33 6.98 19.93
C ALA A 337 3.80 7.02 20.13
N TYR A 338 3.08 6.34 19.24
CA TYR A 338 1.66 6.00 19.37
C TYR A 338 0.71 7.21 19.54
N GLY A 339 1.10 8.37 19.01
CA GLY A 339 0.26 9.58 19.01
C GLY A 339 0.43 10.46 20.25
N ASN A 340 1.31 10.10 21.18
CA ASN A 340 1.62 10.92 22.37
C ASN A 340 2.57 12.09 22.06
N ASP A 341 2.58 12.57 20.82
CA ASP A 341 3.44 13.62 20.33
C ASP A 341 2.67 14.93 20.06
N GLU A 342 3.37 16.06 20.19
CA GLU A 342 2.78 17.40 20.06
C GLU A 342 2.18 17.65 18.67
N LEU A 343 2.76 17.05 17.63
CA LEU A 343 2.26 17.18 16.26
C LEU A 343 0.89 16.50 16.11
N THR A 344 0.74 15.29 16.65
CA THR A 344 -0.54 14.59 16.69
C THR A 344 -1.59 15.43 17.43
N GLN A 345 -1.23 15.98 18.60
CA GLN A 345 -2.14 16.82 19.36
C GLN A 345 -2.54 18.11 18.63
N LYS A 346 -1.58 18.76 17.95
CA LYS A 346 -1.84 19.93 17.12
C LYS A 346 -2.89 19.61 16.04
N VAL A 347 -2.75 18.48 15.35
CA VAL A 347 -3.70 18.07 14.29
C VAL A 347 -5.08 17.75 14.88
N CYS A 348 -5.14 17.05 16.02
CA CYS A 348 -6.42 16.82 16.72
C CYS A 348 -7.12 18.14 17.08
N ASN A 349 -6.37 19.15 17.54
CA ASN A 349 -6.92 20.47 17.83
C ASN A 349 -7.42 21.18 16.56
N TYR A 350 -6.70 21.06 15.44
CA TYR A 350 -7.17 21.55 14.15
C TYR A 350 -8.51 20.90 13.76
N PHE A 351 -8.68 19.60 13.96
CA PHE A 351 -9.97 18.95 13.70
C PHE A 351 -11.10 19.51 14.57
N ARG A 352 -10.84 19.73 15.86
CA ARG A 352 -11.83 20.35 16.76
C ARG A 352 -12.23 21.75 16.29
N GLU A 353 -11.27 22.52 15.80
CA GLU A 353 -11.49 23.86 15.26
C GLU A 353 -12.32 23.81 13.96
N ILE A 354 -11.91 23.04 12.94
CA ILE A 354 -12.61 23.03 11.64
C ILE A 354 -14.00 22.39 11.72
N PHE A 355 -14.20 21.43 12.63
CA PHE A 355 -15.52 20.84 12.87
C PHE A 355 -16.32 21.62 13.90
N ASP A 356 -15.78 22.67 14.53
CA ASP A 356 -16.45 23.49 15.53
C ASP A 356 -17.11 22.66 16.64
N THR A 357 -16.36 21.70 17.18
CA THR A 357 -16.83 20.80 18.25
C THR A 357 -15.67 20.11 18.93
N ASP A 358 -15.84 19.76 20.21
CA ASP A 358 -14.89 18.91 20.92
C ASP A 358 -15.07 17.45 20.49
N CYS A 359 -14.52 17.06 19.35
CA CYS A 359 -14.52 15.68 18.86
C CYS A 359 -13.29 14.88 19.34
N ASP A 360 -13.45 13.56 19.42
CA ASP A 360 -12.32 12.64 19.61
C ASP A 360 -11.82 12.18 18.23
N VAL A 361 -10.49 12.21 18.05
CA VAL A 361 -9.85 11.95 16.75
C VAL A 361 -8.84 10.82 16.90
N PHE A 362 -8.94 9.84 16.01
CA PHE A 362 -8.03 8.70 15.92
C PHE A 362 -7.49 8.58 14.50
N PHE A 363 -6.29 8.03 14.36
CA PHE A 363 -5.65 7.84 13.08
C PHE A 363 -5.43 6.35 12.81
N VAL A 364 -5.80 5.89 11.63
CA VAL A 364 -5.65 4.50 11.17
C VAL A 364 -5.04 4.48 9.76
N PHE A 365 -4.59 3.32 9.28
CA PHE A 365 -3.79 3.28 8.04
C PHE A 365 -4.59 3.44 6.76
N ASN A 366 -5.84 2.97 6.70
CA ASN A 366 -6.65 3.00 5.49
C ASN A 366 -8.17 3.08 5.77
N GLY A 367 -8.95 3.33 4.70
CA GLY A 367 -10.40 3.51 4.79
C GLY A 367 -11.15 2.27 5.25
N THR A 368 -10.75 1.08 4.76
CA THR A 368 -11.34 -0.20 5.20
C THR A 368 -11.24 -0.39 6.70
N ALA A 369 -10.06 -0.14 7.28
CA ALA A 369 -9.86 -0.21 8.72
C ALA A 369 -10.64 0.87 9.47
N ALA A 370 -10.69 2.09 8.93
CA ALA A 370 -11.46 3.19 9.51
C ALA A 370 -12.94 2.84 9.65
N ASN A 371 -13.57 2.41 8.55
CA ASN A 371 -14.96 1.96 8.52
C ASN A 371 -15.18 0.77 9.44
N SER A 372 -14.41 -0.30 9.25
CA SER A 372 -14.59 -1.57 9.97
C SER A 372 -14.41 -1.41 11.49
N LEU A 373 -13.41 -0.66 11.94
CA LEU A 373 -13.23 -0.39 13.38
C LEU A 373 -14.33 0.49 13.94
N SER A 374 -14.78 1.51 13.20
CA SER A 374 -15.88 2.38 13.62
C SER A 374 -17.15 1.57 13.82
N LEU A 375 -17.53 0.77 12.83
CA LEU A 375 -18.69 -0.12 12.92
C LEU A 375 -18.55 -1.14 14.07
N ALA A 376 -17.37 -1.72 14.28
CA ALA A 376 -17.10 -2.61 15.41
C ALA A 376 -17.17 -1.92 16.78
N GLY A 377 -16.90 -0.61 16.85
CA GLY A 377 -17.08 0.21 18.05
C GLY A 377 -18.55 0.54 18.35
N LEU A 378 -19.38 0.64 17.31
CA LEU A 378 -20.80 0.97 17.41
C LEU A 378 -21.70 -0.27 17.62
N CYS A 379 -21.25 -1.44 17.16
CA CYS A 379 -22.01 -2.68 17.15
C CYS A 379 -21.47 -3.72 18.14
N GLN A 380 -22.38 -4.56 18.64
CA GLN A 380 -22.07 -5.90 19.11
C GLN A 380 -22.20 -6.91 17.96
N SER A 381 -21.66 -8.12 18.11
CA SER A 381 -21.73 -9.16 17.06
C SER A 381 -23.15 -9.56 16.68
N TYR A 382 -24.10 -9.45 17.61
CA TYR A 382 -25.53 -9.72 17.37
C TYR A 382 -26.29 -8.49 16.84
N ASN A 383 -25.60 -7.41 16.50
CA ASN A 383 -26.20 -6.27 15.83
C ASN A 383 -26.07 -6.36 14.31
N SER A 384 -26.74 -5.44 13.62
CA SER A 384 -26.60 -5.24 12.19
C SER A 384 -26.38 -3.77 11.81
N VAL A 385 -25.78 -3.57 10.64
CA VAL A 385 -25.51 -2.28 10.03
C VAL A 385 -26.33 -2.15 8.75
N VAL A 386 -27.17 -1.13 8.67
CA VAL A 386 -27.95 -0.82 7.47
C VAL A 386 -27.11 0.05 6.53
N CYS A 387 -26.95 -0.37 5.28
CA CYS A 387 -26.16 0.36 4.28
C CYS A 387 -26.73 0.18 2.86
N HIS A 388 -26.24 0.98 1.92
CA HIS A 388 -26.65 0.85 0.52
C HIS A 388 -25.95 -0.36 -0.12
N LYS A 389 -26.59 -1.08 -1.06
CA LYS A 389 -26.00 -2.25 -1.75
C LYS A 389 -24.72 -1.97 -2.58
N LEU A 390 -24.40 -0.70 -2.78
CA LEU A 390 -23.17 -0.24 -3.44
C LEU A 390 -22.16 0.34 -2.46
N ALA A 391 -22.44 0.28 -1.15
CA ALA A 391 -21.58 0.84 -0.13
C ALA A 391 -20.23 0.13 -0.15
N HIS A 392 -19.14 0.87 0.01
CA HIS A 392 -17.78 0.29 0.01
C HIS A 392 -17.63 -0.84 1.05
N ILE A 393 -18.23 -0.65 2.24
CA ILE A 393 -18.28 -1.64 3.33
C ILE A 393 -18.93 -2.97 2.92
N GLU A 394 -19.81 -2.96 1.92
CA GLU A 394 -20.46 -4.17 1.36
C GLU A 394 -19.64 -4.75 0.19
N THR A 395 -19.17 -3.90 -0.74
CA THR A 395 -18.69 -4.37 -2.05
C THR A 395 -17.18 -4.52 -2.18
N ASP A 396 -16.39 -3.77 -1.43
CA ASP A 396 -14.95 -3.58 -1.71
C ASP A 396 -14.06 -3.71 -0.46
N GLU A 397 -14.61 -4.19 0.66
CA GLU A 397 -13.87 -4.40 1.91
C GLU A 397 -13.63 -5.88 2.26
N CYS A 398 -13.98 -6.80 1.38
CA CYS A 398 -13.74 -8.24 1.57
C CYS A 398 -14.27 -8.78 2.92
N GLY A 399 -15.43 -8.28 3.37
CA GLY A 399 -16.04 -8.67 4.64
C GLY A 399 -15.29 -8.16 5.89
N ALA A 400 -14.45 -7.12 5.76
CA ALA A 400 -13.77 -6.53 6.91
C ALA A 400 -14.75 -6.02 7.99
N PRO A 401 -15.89 -5.38 7.68
CA PRO A 401 -16.85 -4.98 8.72
C PRO A 401 -17.32 -6.16 9.57
N GLU A 402 -17.67 -7.30 8.96
CA GLU A 402 -18.05 -8.52 9.65
C GLU A 402 -16.90 -9.09 10.49
N PHE A 403 -15.67 -9.10 9.95
CA PHE A 403 -14.49 -9.58 10.66
C PHE A 403 -14.22 -8.76 11.93
N PHE A 404 -14.15 -7.43 11.80
CA PHE A 404 -13.80 -6.54 12.92
C PHE A 404 -14.92 -6.44 13.97
N SER A 405 -16.17 -6.54 13.54
CA SER A 405 -17.34 -6.53 14.44
C SER A 405 -17.62 -7.89 15.09
N ASN A 406 -16.84 -8.92 14.74
CA ASN A 406 -17.03 -10.30 15.19
C ASN A 406 -18.42 -10.86 14.80
N GLY A 407 -18.91 -10.48 13.62
CA GLY A 407 -20.13 -11.05 13.02
C GLY A 407 -21.34 -10.12 12.92
N ALA A 408 -21.21 -8.82 13.14
CA ALA A 408 -22.33 -7.90 12.90
C ALA A 408 -22.68 -7.91 11.42
N LYS A 409 -23.96 -8.15 11.11
CA LYS A 409 -24.41 -8.39 9.74
C LYS A 409 -24.67 -7.09 8.98
N LEU A 410 -24.26 -7.02 7.71
CA LEU A 410 -24.70 -5.95 6.81
C LEU A 410 -26.11 -6.23 6.28
N LEU A 411 -26.98 -5.23 6.39
CA LEU A 411 -28.35 -5.22 5.87
C LEU A 411 -28.44 -4.18 4.77
N THR A 412 -28.44 -4.65 3.52
CA THR A 412 -28.42 -3.76 2.36
C THR A 412 -29.82 -3.29 1.97
N THR A 413 -29.96 -2.01 1.67
CA THR A 413 -31.11 -1.49 0.91
C THR A 413 -30.69 -1.06 -0.48
N ASP A 414 -31.68 -0.89 -1.35
CA ASP A 414 -31.47 -0.19 -2.61
C ASP A 414 -31.67 1.33 -2.40
N GLY A 415 -31.49 2.07 -3.49
CA GLY A 415 -31.84 3.47 -3.56
C GLY A 415 -31.21 4.16 -4.76
N LYS A 416 -31.89 5.20 -5.26
CA LYS A 416 -31.40 5.90 -6.44
C LYS A 416 -30.05 6.56 -6.16
N ASN A 417 -29.17 6.54 -7.16
CA ASN A 417 -27.90 7.26 -7.13
C ASN A 417 -26.93 6.82 -6.02
N GLY A 418 -27.06 5.61 -5.48
CA GLY A 418 -26.18 5.14 -4.40
C GLY A 418 -26.52 5.74 -3.03
N LYS A 419 -27.73 6.29 -2.88
CA LYS A 419 -28.21 6.87 -1.63
C LYS A 419 -29.26 6.00 -0.97
N LEU A 420 -29.26 5.92 0.35
CA LEU A 420 -30.33 5.33 1.13
C LEU A 420 -31.60 6.17 0.99
N GLU A 421 -32.73 5.51 0.74
CA GLU A 421 -34.06 6.14 0.78
C GLU A 421 -34.67 5.95 2.16
N TYR A 422 -35.26 7.00 2.74
CA TYR A 422 -35.83 6.99 4.10
C TYR A 422 -36.79 5.80 4.30
N GLY A 423 -37.79 5.65 3.42
CA GLY A 423 -38.82 4.61 3.57
C GLY A 423 -38.26 3.18 3.51
N GLN A 424 -37.35 2.90 2.57
CA GLN A 424 -36.72 1.58 2.47
C GLN A 424 -35.80 1.28 3.68
N THR A 425 -35.17 2.32 4.21
CA THR A 425 -34.32 2.23 5.40
C THR A 425 -35.16 1.97 6.65
N GLU A 426 -36.30 2.66 6.80
CA GLU A 426 -37.24 2.42 7.90
C GLU A 426 -37.88 1.02 7.81
N ASP A 427 -38.23 0.58 6.61
CA ASP A 427 -38.76 -0.76 6.36
C ASP A 427 -37.76 -1.84 6.81
N ILE A 428 -36.48 -1.75 6.43
CA ILE A 428 -35.50 -2.77 6.81
C ILE A 428 -35.22 -2.78 8.32
N ILE A 429 -35.24 -1.61 8.96
CA ILE A 429 -35.04 -1.46 10.41
C ILE A 429 -36.21 -2.08 11.19
N SER A 430 -37.45 -1.86 10.72
CA SER A 430 -38.66 -2.27 11.43
C SER A 430 -39.09 -3.72 11.14
N LYS A 431 -38.68 -4.31 10.01
CA LYS A 431 -39.19 -5.61 9.53
C LYS A 431 -38.81 -6.82 10.38
N ARG A 432 -37.71 -6.78 11.14
CA ARG A 432 -37.08 -7.96 11.76
C ARG A 432 -36.62 -7.68 13.19
N GLN A 433 -37.59 -7.54 14.10
CA GLN A 433 -37.35 -7.19 15.50
C GLN A 433 -37.34 -8.38 16.47
N ASP A 434 -37.65 -9.59 16.01
CA ASP A 434 -37.61 -10.79 16.84
C ASP A 434 -36.17 -11.33 17.01
N ILE A 435 -36.00 -12.25 17.97
CA ILE A 435 -34.70 -12.80 18.37
C ILE A 435 -33.97 -13.58 17.26
N HIS A 436 -34.64 -13.95 16.17
CA HIS A 436 -34.03 -14.69 15.06
C HIS A 436 -33.16 -13.81 14.16
N TYR A 437 -33.22 -12.48 14.32
CA TYR A 437 -32.50 -11.53 13.48
C TYR A 437 -31.55 -10.63 14.28
N PRO A 438 -30.38 -10.27 13.70
CA PRO A 438 -29.48 -9.32 14.35
C PRO A 438 -30.11 -7.93 14.44
N VAL A 439 -30.09 -7.34 15.63
CA VAL A 439 -30.77 -6.06 15.92
C VAL A 439 -30.07 -4.91 15.18
N PRO A 440 -30.77 -4.15 14.31
CA PRO A 440 -30.20 -2.97 13.66
C PRO A 440 -29.67 -1.97 14.68
N LYS A 441 -28.40 -1.57 14.55
CA LYS A 441 -27.76 -0.63 15.50
C LYS A 441 -27.09 0.57 14.83
N VAL A 442 -26.77 0.48 13.55
CA VAL A 442 -26.08 1.53 12.81
C VAL A 442 -26.72 1.72 11.44
N ILE A 443 -26.91 2.96 11.03
CA ILE A 443 -27.08 3.35 9.62
C ILE A 443 -25.71 3.84 9.13
N SER A 444 -25.21 3.31 8.03
CA SER A 444 -23.96 3.72 7.39
C SER A 444 -24.22 4.37 6.04
N ILE A 445 -23.75 5.60 5.87
CA ILE A 445 -23.81 6.35 4.61
C ILE A 445 -22.42 6.70 4.08
N THR A 446 -22.26 6.81 2.76
CA THR A 446 -21.01 7.22 2.11
C THR A 446 -21.15 8.64 1.54
N GLN A 447 -20.22 9.53 1.87
CA GLN A 447 -20.23 10.93 1.45
C GLN A 447 -18.86 11.37 0.89
N SER A 448 -18.70 11.65 -0.41
CA SER A 448 -19.64 11.35 -1.51
C SER A 448 -19.84 9.85 -1.72
N THR A 449 -20.98 9.42 -2.27
CA THR A 449 -21.27 8.02 -2.60
C THR A 449 -20.27 7.43 -3.60
N GLU A 450 -20.28 6.10 -3.72
CA GLU A 450 -19.38 5.32 -4.59
C GLU A 450 -19.57 5.68 -6.07
N VAL A 451 -20.78 6.06 -6.45
CA VAL A 451 -21.14 6.53 -7.80
C VAL A 451 -20.98 8.06 -7.96
N GLY A 452 -20.38 8.75 -7.00
CA GLY A 452 -20.01 10.17 -7.06
C GLY A 452 -21.13 11.15 -6.77
N THR A 453 -22.22 10.72 -6.14
CA THR A 453 -23.29 11.62 -5.72
C THR A 453 -23.08 12.10 -4.29
N VAL A 454 -23.70 13.19 -3.87
CA VAL A 454 -23.54 13.70 -2.50
C VAL A 454 -24.88 13.83 -1.80
N TYR A 455 -24.96 13.37 -0.55
CA TYR A 455 -26.11 13.64 0.29
C TYR A 455 -26.18 15.13 0.63
N SER A 456 -27.38 15.71 0.62
CA SER A 456 -27.61 17.07 1.13
C SER A 456 -27.65 17.06 2.66
N PRO A 457 -27.41 18.21 3.32
CA PRO A 457 -27.59 18.32 4.76
C PRO A 457 -28.97 17.81 5.24
N ASP A 458 -30.03 18.10 4.49
CA ASP A 458 -31.39 17.67 4.87
C ASP A 458 -31.61 16.16 4.70
N GLU A 459 -31.05 15.54 3.66
CA GLU A 459 -31.09 14.07 3.51
C GLU A 459 -30.34 13.38 4.67
N ILE A 460 -29.18 13.92 5.08
CA ILE A 460 -28.42 13.39 6.22
C ILE A 460 -29.23 13.53 7.52
N LYS A 461 -29.85 14.71 7.76
CA LYS A 461 -30.70 14.95 8.93
C LYS A 461 -31.89 14.00 9.00
N GLN A 462 -32.51 13.68 7.86
CA GLN A 462 -33.62 12.73 7.82
C GLN A 462 -33.18 11.32 8.25
N LEU A 463 -32.03 10.85 7.77
CA LEU A 463 -31.47 9.56 8.18
C LEU A 463 -30.99 9.57 9.64
N ALA A 464 -30.44 10.68 10.12
CA ALA A 464 -30.06 10.83 11.51
C ALA A 464 -31.27 10.83 12.45
N LEU A 465 -32.37 11.49 12.07
CA LEU A 465 -33.62 11.46 12.81
C LEU A 465 -34.18 10.03 12.87
N LEU A 466 -34.15 9.30 11.75
CA LEU A 466 -34.51 7.89 11.70
C LEU A 466 -33.66 7.06 12.66
N ALA A 467 -32.33 7.21 12.60
CA ALA A 467 -31.42 6.52 13.52
C ALA A 467 -31.77 6.79 14.98
N LYS A 468 -32.02 8.06 15.32
CA LYS A 468 -32.40 8.48 16.68
C LYS A 468 -33.72 7.86 17.14
N ASN A 469 -34.74 7.82 16.27
CA ASN A 469 -36.06 7.24 16.58
C ASN A 469 -35.95 5.75 16.95
N TYR A 470 -34.98 5.03 16.38
CA TYR A 470 -34.73 3.61 16.65
C TYR A 470 -33.53 3.35 17.58
N ASN A 471 -33.00 4.38 18.26
CA ASN A 471 -31.83 4.29 19.15
C ASN A 471 -30.60 3.65 18.47
N MET A 472 -30.37 4.03 17.22
CA MET A 472 -29.24 3.63 16.37
C MET A 472 -28.24 4.79 16.23
N TYR A 473 -27.04 4.47 15.76
CA TYR A 473 -26.02 5.46 15.41
C TYR A 473 -25.99 5.75 13.90
N LEU A 474 -25.52 6.93 13.52
CA LEU A 474 -25.22 7.29 12.14
C LEU A 474 -23.70 7.33 11.89
N HIS A 475 -23.20 6.37 11.13
CA HIS A 475 -21.82 6.30 10.64
C HIS A 475 -21.72 6.93 9.24
N MET A 476 -20.68 7.71 9.01
CA MET A 476 -20.36 8.27 7.69
C MET A 476 -18.99 7.80 7.19
N ASP A 477 -18.97 7.04 6.09
CA ASP A 477 -17.78 6.85 5.28
C ASP A 477 -17.51 8.15 4.50
N GLY A 478 -16.52 8.89 4.98
CA GLY A 478 -16.07 10.17 4.45
C GLY A 478 -14.82 10.06 3.58
N THR A 479 -14.57 8.91 2.95
CA THR A 479 -13.42 8.67 2.07
C THR A 479 -13.24 9.76 1.00
N ARG A 480 -14.34 10.44 0.60
CA ARG A 480 -14.34 11.61 -0.29
C ARG A 480 -15.14 12.79 0.27
N PHE A 481 -15.11 12.96 1.59
CA PHE A 481 -15.87 14.01 2.28
C PHE A 481 -15.46 15.42 1.82
N ALA A 482 -14.16 15.65 1.59
CA ALA A 482 -13.65 16.92 1.08
C ALA A 482 -14.28 17.30 -0.28
N ASN A 483 -14.54 16.33 -1.17
CA ASN A 483 -15.23 16.57 -2.44
C ASN A 483 -16.68 17.00 -2.23
N ALA A 484 -17.38 16.43 -1.25
CA ALA A 484 -18.74 16.83 -0.90
C ALA A 484 -18.80 18.22 -0.27
N LEU A 485 -17.87 18.55 0.63
CA LEU A 485 -17.73 19.90 1.20
C LEU A 485 -17.42 20.94 0.13
N ALA A 486 -16.43 20.66 -0.74
CA ALA A 486 -16.08 21.54 -1.85
C ALA A 486 -17.24 21.75 -2.84
N PHE A 487 -18.14 20.76 -2.96
CA PHE A 487 -19.34 20.88 -3.77
C PHE A 487 -20.38 21.83 -3.15
N TYR A 488 -20.69 21.66 -1.86
CA TYR A 488 -21.69 22.50 -1.19
C TYR A 488 -21.16 23.89 -0.78
N GLY A 489 -19.85 24.03 -0.59
CA GLY A 489 -19.23 25.25 -0.09
C GLY A 489 -19.62 25.57 1.36
N CYS A 490 -19.95 24.56 2.15
CA CYS A 490 -20.36 24.69 3.55
C CYS A 490 -19.24 24.33 4.54
N GLN A 491 -19.46 24.61 5.82
CA GLN A 491 -18.54 24.24 6.88
C GLN A 491 -18.56 22.72 7.15
N PRO A 492 -17.44 22.09 7.56
CA PRO A 492 -17.40 20.66 7.88
C PRO A 492 -18.49 20.22 8.87
N ALA A 493 -18.77 21.05 9.88
CA ALA A 493 -19.82 20.82 10.87
C ALA A 493 -21.22 20.65 10.26
N GLU A 494 -21.53 21.43 9.22
CA GLU A 494 -22.85 21.51 8.58
C GLU A 494 -23.17 20.29 7.71
N LEU A 495 -22.15 19.51 7.33
CA LEU A 495 -22.32 18.27 6.57
C LEU A 495 -22.00 17.02 7.41
N SER A 496 -21.82 17.17 8.73
CA SER A 496 -21.47 16.10 9.66
C SER A 496 -22.33 16.13 10.93
N TRP A 497 -21.77 16.49 12.08
CA TRP A 497 -22.42 16.36 13.39
C TRP A 497 -23.64 17.27 13.56
N ARG A 498 -23.68 18.45 12.92
CA ARG A 498 -24.89 19.30 12.94
C ARG A 498 -26.05 18.68 12.14
N CYS A 499 -25.76 17.69 11.30
CA CYS A 499 -26.76 16.85 10.66
C CYS A 499 -27.04 15.54 11.44
N GLY A 500 -26.38 15.31 12.58
CA GLY A 500 -26.58 14.14 13.43
C GLY A 500 -25.68 12.94 13.13
N VAL A 501 -24.56 13.14 12.43
CA VAL A 501 -23.53 12.09 12.27
C VAL A 501 -22.82 11.85 13.61
N ASP A 502 -22.74 10.59 14.05
CA ASP A 502 -22.06 10.20 15.30
C ASP A 502 -20.55 10.01 15.10
N VAL A 503 -20.15 9.41 13.97
CA VAL A 503 -18.76 9.13 13.61
C VAL A 503 -18.52 9.32 12.12
N LEU A 504 -17.36 9.91 11.78
CA LEU A 504 -16.91 10.17 10.42
C LEU A 504 -15.54 9.52 10.17
N CYS A 505 -15.45 8.70 9.13
CA CYS A 505 -14.18 8.18 8.60
C CYS A 505 -13.67 9.10 7.50
N LEU A 506 -12.86 10.09 7.85
CA LEU A 506 -12.42 11.16 6.96
C LEU A 506 -11.20 10.77 6.10
N GLY A 507 -11.43 10.83 4.78
CA GLY A 507 -10.51 10.57 3.67
C GLY A 507 -9.26 11.45 3.57
N GLY A 508 -8.09 10.94 3.97
CA GLY A 508 -6.79 11.59 3.75
C GLY A 508 -6.10 11.10 2.47
N THR A 509 -6.05 9.78 2.28
CA THR A 509 -5.27 9.13 1.22
C THR A 509 -5.68 9.60 -0.18
N LYS A 510 -6.98 9.58 -0.48
CA LYS A 510 -7.54 10.01 -1.78
C LYS A 510 -7.44 11.52 -2.04
N ASN A 511 -7.01 12.28 -1.04
CA ASN A 511 -6.93 13.73 -1.11
C ASN A 511 -5.48 14.26 -1.09
N GLY A 512 -4.49 13.36 -1.29
CA GLY A 512 -3.08 13.73 -1.45
C GLY A 512 -2.13 13.20 -0.37
N MET A 513 -2.59 12.35 0.55
CA MET A 513 -1.72 11.66 1.51
C MET A 513 -1.25 10.28 0.99
N PRO A 514 -0.08 9.79 1.44
CA PRO A 514 0.38 8.44 1.07
C PRO A 514 -0.52 7.33 1.62
N TYR A 515 -0.98 7.51 2.85
CA TYR A 515 -1.90 6.67 3.61
C TYR A 515 -2.29 7.46 4.86
N GLY A 516 -3.28 6.98 5.61
CA GLY A 516 -3.72 7.60 6.84
C GLY A 516 -5.10 8.20 6.71
N GLU A 517 -6.03 7.67 7.50
CA GLU A 517 -7.40 8.15 7.62
C GLU A 517 -7.65 8.65 9.04
N ALA A 518 -8.52 9.65 9.18
CA ALA A 518 -8.92 10.16 10.48
C ALA A 518 -10.33 9.63 10.82
N VAL A 519 -10.46 8.94 11.95
CA VAL A 519 -11.77 8.55 12.51
C VAL A 519 -12.14 9.59 13.57
N ILE A 520 -13.24 10.31 13.32
CA ILE A 520 -13.68 11.44 14.12
C ILE A 520 -15.00 11.07 14.79
N PHE A 521 -14.98 10.91 16.11
CA PHE A 521 -16.17 10.69 16.92
C PHE A 521 -16.71 12.01 17.43
N PHE A 522 -17.92 12.36 16.98
CA PHE A 522 -18.70 13.47 17.51
C PHE A 522 -19.51 13.03 18.73
N ASN A 523 -19.97 11.77 18.72
CA ASN A 523 -20.48 11.10 19.89
C ASN A 523 -19.35 10.36 20.61
N LYS A 524 -18.92 10.89 21.77
CA LYS A 524 -17.77 10.35 22.51
C LYS A 524 -18.04 9.03 23.22
N LYS A 525 -19.30 8.67 23.46
CA LYS A 525 -19.65 7.45 24.20
C LYS A 525 -19.12 6.16 23.52
N PRO A 526 -19.34 5.93 22.22
CA PRO A 526 -18.73 4.77 21.53
C PRO A 526 -17.21 4.88 21.36
N ALA A 527 -16.59 6.04 21.60
CA ALA A 527 -15.16 6.26 21.43
C ALA A 527 -14.30 5.77 22.62
N GLU A 528 -14.89 5.52 23.79
CA GLU A 528 -14.19 5.25 25.06
C GLU A 528 -13.06 4.21 24.94
N TYR A 529 -13.30 3.12 24.20
CA TYR A 529 -12.33 2.03 24.00
C TYR A 529 -11.79 1.95 22.56
N PHE A 530 -11.98 2.98 21.75
CA PHE A 530 -11.62 2.94 20.34
C PHE A 530 -10.10 2.83 20.12
N ALA A 531 -9.29 3.54 20.91
CA ALA A 531 -7.83 3.41 20.87
C ALA A 531 -7.35 1.97 21.12
N TYR A 532 -8.00 1.24 22.03
CA TYR A 532 -7.69 -0.17 22.30
C TYR A 532 -8.04 -1.05 21.10
N ARG A 533 -9.17 -0.79 20.41
CA ARG A 533 -9.53 -1.49 19.17
C ARG A 533 -8.52 -1.22 18.05
N CYS A 534 -8.09 0.04 17.88
CA CYS A 534 -7.01 0.37 16.94
C CYS A 534 -5.71 -0.36 17.29
N LYS A 535 -5.34 -0.43 18.58
CA LYS A 535 -4.15 -1.15 19.02
C LYS A 535 -4.26 -2.65 18.75
N GLN A 536 -5.35 -3.28 19.15
CA GLN A 536 -5.58 -4.72 19.03
C GLN A 536 -5.59 -5.17 17.57
N SER A 537 -6.15 -4.34 16.68
CA SER A 537 -6.21 -4.61 15.25
C SER A 537 -4.95 -4.24 14.46
N GLY A 538 -3.89 -3.80 15.15
CA GLY A 538 -2.65 -3.39 14.48
C GLY A 538 -2.76 -2.08 13.69
N GLN A 539 -3.79 -1.27 13.93
CA GLN A 539 -4.01 0.03 13.27
C GLN A 539 -3.37 1.22 14.00
N LEU A 540 -2.75 0.99 15.18
CA LEU A 540 -2.06 2.05 15.92
C LEU A 540 -0.61 2.21 15.46
N ALA A 541 -0.33 3.27 14.70
CA ALA A 541 1.00 3.57 14.20
C ALA A 541 2.00 3.91 15.32
N SER A 542 3.15 3.23 15.35
CA SER A 542 4.23 3.55 16.30
C SER A 542 4.80 4.96 16.07
N LYS A 543 5.06 5.33 14.81
CA LYS A 543 5.54 6.66 14.42
C LYS A 543 4.37 7.52 13.91
N MET A 544 3.40 7.76 14.79
CA MET A 544 2.13 8.44 14.46
C MET A 544 2.31 9.80 13.75
N ARG A 545 3.35 10.54 14.15
CA ARG A 545 3.76 11.80 13.53
C ARG A 545 3.75 11.82 12.00
N TYR A 546 3.98 10.71 11.29
CA TYR A 546 3.96 10.72 9.81
C TYR A 546 2.54 10.79 9.23
N ILE A 547 1.56 10.17 9.90
CA ILE A 547 0.15 10.32 9.55
C ILE A 547 -0.30 11.74 9.91
N SER A 548 0.04 12.20 11.13
CA SER A 548 -0.29 13.54 11.59
C SER A 548 0.36 14.64 10.75
N ALA A 549 1.62 14.48 10.32
CA ALA A 549 2.28 15.40 9.40
C ALA A 549 1.54 15.50 8.06
N GLY A 550 1.06 14.38 7.54
CA GLY A 550 0.26 14.39 6.32
C GLY A 550 -1.04 15.16 6.50
N TRP A 551 -1.76 14.91 7.60
CA TRP A 551 -2.95 15.69 7.92
C TRP A 551 -2.65 17.17 8.11
N LEU A 552 -1.56 17.52 8.77
CA LEU A 552 -1.15 18.91 8.91
C LEU A 552 -0.94 19.57 7.54
N GLY A 553 -0.27 18.88 6.61
CA GLY A 553 -0.06 19.38 5.25
C GLY A 553 -1.35 19.55 4.44
N LEU A 554 -2.35 18.69 4.69
CA LEU A 554 -3.68 18.81 4.10
C LEU A 554 -4.51 19.94 4.71
N LEU A 555 -4.49 20.09 6.03
CA LEU A 555 -5.36 21.03 6.75
C LEU A 555 -4.82 22.46 6.70
N GLU A 556 -3.51 22.64 6.70
CA GLU A 556 -2.92 23.97 6.58
C GLU A 556 -3.18 24.58 5.20
N ASN A 557 -3.58 25.86 5.21
CA ASN A 557 -3.88 26.64 4.01
C ASN A 557 -4.97 26.03 3.12
N ASP A 558 -5.92 25.28 3.70
CA ASP A 558 -7.04 24.66 3.00
C ASP A 558 -6.64 23.72 1.84
N THR A 559 -5.44 23.13 1.89
CA THR A 559 -4.93 22.24 0.83
C THR A 559 -5.92 21.12 0.50
N TRP A 560 -6.51 20.51 1.52
CA TRP A 560 -7.51 19.46 1.39
C TRP A 560 -8.76 19.89 0.60
N LEU A 561 -9.26 21.12 0.81
CA LEU A 561 -10.39 21.66 0.06
C LEU A 561 -9.96 22.10 -1.35
N ASN A 562 -8.75 22.64 -1.51
CA ASN A 562 -8.22 23.02 -2.82
C ASN A 562 -8.04 21.79 -3.73
N ASN A 563 -7.50 20.70 -3.21
CA ASN A 563 -7.39 19.41 -3.91
C ASN A 563 -8.77 18.89 -4.33
N ALA A 564 -9.73 18.90 -3.40
CA ALA A 564 -11.09 18.49 -3.68
C ALA A 564 -11.79 19.37 -4.73
N ARG A 565 -11.68 20.70 -4.63
CA ARG A 565 -12.19 21.64 -5.63
C ARG A 565 -11.59 21.37 -7.00
N LYS A 566 -10.27 21.15 -7.07
CA LYS A 566 -9.59 20.88 -8.34
C LYS A 566 -10.04 19.57 -8.96
N SER A 567 -10.16 18.50 -8.17
CA SER A 567 -10.71 17.21 -8.61
C SER A 567 -12.13 17.39 -9.14
N ASN A 568 -12.97 18.14 -8.41
CA ASN A 568 -14.31 18.52 -8.81
C ASN A 568 -14.35 19.49 -10.02
N GLU A 569 -13.30 20.21 -10.34
CA GLU A 569 -13.25 21.02 -11.57
C GLU A 569 -12.91 20.16 -12.76
N MET A 570 -11.95 19.24 -12.61
CA MET A 570 -11.48 18.40 -13.72
C MET A 570 -12.53 17.38 -14.16
N ALA A 571 -13.29 16.80 -13.24
CA ALA A 571 -14.39 15.93 -13.64
C ALA A 571 -15.55 16.71 -14.29
N ARG A 572 -15.79 17.99 -13.93
CA ARG A 572 -16.75 18.87 -14.62
C ARG A 572 -16.26 19.20 -16.02
N TYR A 573 -14.98 19.58 -16.12
CA TYR A 573 -14.33 19.87 -17.38
C TYR A 573 -14.40 18.68 -18.34
N LEU A 574 -14.15 17.46 -17.86
CA LEU A 574 -14.30 16.25 -18.67
C LEU A 574 -15.75 16.07 -19.15
N ARG A 575 -16.73 16.14 -18.23
CA ARG A 575 -18.15 16.05 -18.58
C ARG A 575 -18.55 17.04 -19.68
N ASP A 576 -18.14 18.30 -19.54
CA ASP A 576 -18.56 19.39 -20.43
C ASP A 576 -17.90 19.31 -21.83
N ARG A 577 -16.85 18.48 -21.97
CA ARG A 577 -16.03 18.36 -23.20
C ARG A 577 -16.21 17.01 -23.89
N LEU A 578 -16.87 16.06 -23.24
CA LEU A 578 -17.27 14.81 -23.89
C LEU A 578 -18.32 15.13 -24.95
N PRO A 579 -18.06 14.85 -26.25
CA PRO A 579 -19.02 15.12 -27.29
C PRO A 579 -20.26 14.25 -27.06
N VAL A 580 -21.44 14.85 -27.23
CA VAL A 580 -22.70 14.10 -27.30
C VAL A 580 -22.68 13.33 -28.62
N TYR A 581 -22.12 12.13 -28.61
CA TYR A 581 -22.26 11.17 -29.71
C TYR A 581 -23.53 10.35 -29.49
N ASP A 582 -24.23 10.01 -30.57
CA ASP A 582 -25.27 8.97 -30.53
C ASP A 582 -24.69 7.67 -29.96
N GLY A 583 -25.18 7.26 -28.79
CA GLY A 583 -24.74 6.05 -28.09
C GLY A 583 -23.85 6.26 -26.86
N LEU A 584 -23.52 7.52 -26.52
CA LEU A 584 -22.83 7.87 -25.28
C LEU A 584 -23.81 8.51 -24.29
N GLU A 585 -24.15 7.78 -23.23
CA GLU A 585 -25.07 8.21 -22.16
C GLU A 585 -24.32 8.28 -20.83
N ILE A 586 -24.44 9.40 -20.12
CA ILE A 586 -23.92 9.55 -18.76
C ILE A 586 -24.93 8.92 -17.81
N ILE A 587 -24.58 7.77 -17.23
CA ILE A 587 -25.51 6.87 -16.51
C ILE A 587 -25.93 7.41 -15.14
N SER A 588 -25.23 8.40 -14.58
CA SER A 588 -25.70 9.12 -13.38
C SER A 588 -25.82 10.62 -13.67
N LEU A 589 -27.06 11.09 -13.70
CA LEU A 589 -27.36 12.51 -13.67
C LEU A 589 -27.09 13.03 -12.27
N TRP A 590 -25.87 13.51 -12.04
CA TRP A 590 -25.68 14.70 -11.23
C TRP A 590 -25.55 15.89 -12.16
N ASN A 591 -26.25 16.96 -11.79
CA ASN A 591 -26.08 18.25 -12.41
C ASN A 591 -24.67 18.84 -12.24
N ARG A 592 -23.69 18.09 -11.69
CA ARG A 592 -22.21 18.20 -11.85
C ARG A 592 -21.51 16.94 -11.28
N MET A 593 -20.96 16.11 -12.19
CA MET A 593 -19.91 15.05 -12.09
C MET A 593 -20.17 13.67 -11.49
N ARG A 594 -20.21 12.65 -12.35
CA ARG A 594 -19.10 11.73 -12.73
C ARG A 594 -19.46 11.12 -14.09
N CYS A 595 -18.49 10.77 -14.93
CA CYS A 595 -18.75 10.14 -16.21
C CYS A 595 -18.44 8.64 -16.15
N LEU A 596 -19.46 7.79 -16.22
CA LEU A 596 -19.32 6.37 -16.50
C LEU A 596 -19.63 6.16 -17.99
N LEU A 597 -18.63 5.77 -18.78
CA LEU A 597 -18.80 5.44 -20.20
C LEU A 597 -19.18 3.96 -20.31
N LYS A 598 -20.42 3.66 -20.73
CA LYS A 598 -20.84 2.29 -21.08
C LYS A 598 -20.91 2.15 -22.59
N SER A 599 -19.99 1.37 -23.16
CA SER A 599 -20.09 0.94 -24.57
C SER A 599 -21.29 0.00 -24.74
N ARG A 600 -22.36 0.45 -25.42
CA ARG A 600 -23.37 -0.48 -25.95
C ARG A 600 -22.75 -1.26 -27.11
N LYS A 601 -22.26 -2.47 -26.85
CA LYS A 601 -22.07 -3.45 -27.94
C LYS A 601 -23.46 -3.82 -28.48
N LYS A 602 -23.89 -3.21 -29.58
CA LYS A 602 -24.87 -3.85 -30.47
C LYS A 602 -24.14 -4.95 -31.23
N PRO A 603 -24.73 -6.15 -31.40
CA PRO A 603 -24.21 -7.12 -32.35
C PRO A 603 -24.48 -6.59 -33.76
N LEU A 604 -23.42 -6.33 -34.54
CA LEU A 604 -23.57 -6.21 -35.98
C LEU A 604 -23.83 -7.63 -36.50
N LYS A 605 -25.05 -7.86 -36.96
CA LYS A 605 -25.36 -8.95 -37.90
C LYS A 605 -24.79 -8.57 -39.27
N ASN A 606 -24.24 -9.59 -39.91
CA ASN A 606 -23.64 -9.69 -41.24
C ASN A 606 -22.18 -9.25 -41.33
#